data_AF-A0A2H3DSV8-F1
#
_entry.id   AF-A0A2H3DSV8-F1
#
_cell.length_a   1.000
_cell.length_b   1.000
_cell.length_c   1.000
_cell.angle_alpha   90.00
_cell.angle_beta   90.00
_cell.angle_gamma   90.00
#
_symmetry.space_group_name_H-M   'P 1'
#
loop_
_entity.id
_entity.type
_entity.pdbx_description
1 polymer ?
#
loop_
_entity_poly.entity_id
_entity_poly.type
_entity_poly.pdbx_seq_one_letter_code
_entity_poly.pdbx_strand_id
1 'polypeptide(L)'
;MKGHQARQFLKSLTTYLPAHGCRLTPQGFDGFDLYKRITLQLPAIPQVGRKDLKNIVCATPPVPAQGQHAAEAAWLDFAYIQMGERNECTEGSSVEGLHITHVHAIFQLPAVYNVPVAAPLAYVEWFTPFGQQDLLTGLYSISRSTWMGHVYSEIIDVNRIIQNCHLLPH
;
A
#
# COMPACT_ATOMS: atom_id res chain seq x y z
N MET A 1 -3.34 -7.00 -13.13
CA MET A 1 -3.84 -7.27 -11.76
C MET A 1 -4.08 -8.72 -11.38
N LYS A 2 -4.20 -9.69 -12.32
CA LYS A 2 -4.28 -11.12 -11.95
C LYS A 2 -3.09 -11.53 -11.06
N GLY A 3 -3.34 -12.30 -10.00
CA GLY A 3 -2.31 -12.76 -9.06
C GLY A 3 -1.98 -11.81 -7.90
N HIS A 4 -2.23 -10.51 -8.03
CA HIS A 4 -1.93 -9.51 -6.99
C HIS A 4 -2.91 -9.49 -5.81
N GLN A 5 -3.91 -10.38 -5.81
CA GLN A 5 -5.02 -10.39 -4.84
C GLN A 5 -5.80 -9.05 -4.75
N ALA A 6 -5.63 -8.16 -5.74
CA ALA A 6 -6.24 -6.83 -5.81
C ALA A 6 -7.71 -6.88 -6.27
N ARG A 7 -8.58 -7.50 -5.46
CA ARG A 7 -9.96 -7.83 -5.84
C ARG A 7 -10.84 -6.61 -6.13
N GLN A 8 -10.59 -5.51 -5.43
CA GLN A 8 -11.37 -4.28 -5.57
C GLN A 8 -10.69 -3.24 -6.47
N PHE A 9 -9.64 -3.61 -7.20
CA PHE A 9 -8.83 -2.67 -7.98
C PHE A 9 -9.66 -1.78 -8.92
N LEU A 10 -10.52 -2.37 -9.75
CA LEU A 10 -11.35 -1.60 -10.69
C LEU A 10 -12.34 -0.67 -9.97
N LYS A 11 -12.88 -1.11 -8.83
CA LYS A 11 -13.77 -0.30 -8.00
C LYS A 11 -13.01 0.91 -7.45
N SER A 12 -11.84 0.71 -6.86
CA SER A 12 -10.99 1.80 -6.36
C SER A 12 -10.53 2.73 -7.47
N LEU A 13 -10.23 2.21 -8.67
CA LEU A 13 -9.87 3.03 -9.84
C LEU A 13 -11.04 3.86 -10.35
N THR A 14 -12.25 3.29 -10.34
CA THR A 14 -13.48 3.99 -10.72
C THR A 14 -13.78 5.14 -9.77
N THR A 15 -13.41 5.03 -8.49
CA THR A 15 -13.49 6.14 -7.53
C THR A 15 -12.35 7.16 -7.70
N TYR A 16 -11.14 6.68 -7.98
CA TYR A 16 -9.94 7.51 -8.09
C TYR A 16 -9.99 8.46 -9.31
N LEU A 17 -10.38 7.96 -10.48
CA LEU A 17 -10.32 8.71 -11.74
C LEU A 17 -11.18 10.00 -11.71
N PRO A 18 -12.47 9.97 -11.31
CA PRO A 18 -13.28 11.19 -11.22
C PRO A 18 -12.74 12.20 -10.21
N ALA A 19 -12.21 11.73 -9.08
CA ALA A 19 -11.58 12.59 -8.07
C ALA A 19 -10.36 13.35 -8.62
N HIS A 20 -9.74 12.85 -9.70
CA HIS A 20 -8.60 13.46 -10.38
C HIS A 20 -8.95 14.00 -11.77
N GLY A 21 -10.25 14.27 -12.02
CA GLY A 21 -10.71 14.95 -13.24
C GLY A 21 -10.90 14.08 -14.47
N CYS A 22 -10.73 12.75 -14.36
CA CYS A 22 -10.97 11.82 -15.46
C CYS A 22 -12.37 11.22 -15.41
N ARG A 23 -13.11 11.30 -16.52
CA ARG A 23 -14.48 10.76 -16.65
C ARG A 23 -14.55 9.39 -17.32
N LEU A 24 -13.40 8.82 -17.69
CA LEU A 24 -13.36 7.50 -18.30
C LEU A 24 -13.59 6.43 -17.23
N THR A 25 -14.36 5.41 -17.59
CA THR A 25 -14.60 4.24 -16.73
C THR A 25 -13.58 3.16 -17.04
N PRO A 26 -12.79 2.71 -16.06
CA PRO A 26 -11.79 1.67 -16.29
C PRO A 26 -12.48 0.33 -16.58
N GLN A 27 -11.92 -0.42 -17.52
CA GLN A 27 -12.43 -1.70 -17.98
C GLN A 27 -11.54 -2.84 -17.50
N GLY A 28 -12.12 -4.04 -17.38
CA GLY A 28 -11.37 -5.22 -16.93
C GLY A 28 -10.30 -5.72 -17.90
N PHE A 29 -10.33 -5.25 -19.15
CA PHE A 29 -9.33 -5.54 -20.18
C PHE A 29 -8.26 -4.46 -20.31
N ASP A 30 -8.35 -3.37 -19.53
CA ASP A 30 -7.32 -2.32 -19.56
C ASP A 30 -5.98 -2.89 -19.05
N GLY A 31 -4.92 -2.64 -19.82
CA GLY A 31 -3.56 -3.02 -19.47
C GLY A 31 -2.94 -2.00 -18.50
N PHE A 32 -2.19 -2.48 -17.53
CA PHE A 32 -1.46 -1.64 -16.57
C PHE A 32 -0.03 -2.11 -16.47
N ASP A 33 0.92 -1.19 -16.56
CA ASP A 33 2.33 -1.48 -16.30
C ASP A 33 2.53 -1.63 -14.79
N LEU A 34 3.05 -2.79 -14.37
CA LEU A 34 3.18 -3.16 -12.96
C LEU A 34 4.64 -3.14 -12.52
N TYR A 35 4.87 -2.59 -11.33
CA TYR A 35 6.17 -2.57 -10.67
C TYR A 35 6.20 -3.62 -9.56
N LYS A 36 7.29 -4.38 -9.49
CA LYS A 36 7.50 -5.39 -8.43
C LYS A 36 7.73 -4.75 -7.07
N ARG A 37 8.39 -3.60 -7.04
CA ARG A 37 8.80 -2.88 -5.82
C ARG A 37 9.05 -1.41 -6.08
N ILE A 38 8.98 -0.61 -5.03
CA ILE A 38 9.49 0.75 -4.95
C ILE A 38 10.62 0.82 -3.92
N THR A 39 11.48 1.81 -4.05
CA THR A 39 12.54 2.09 -3.08
C THR A 39 12.35 3.50 -2.55
N LEU A 40 12.11 3.59 -1.25
CA LEU A 40 11.96 4.82 -0.47
C LEU A 40 13.30 5.14 0.20
N GLN A 41 13.56 6.43 0.40
CA GLN A 41 14.71 6.90 1.17
C GLN A 41 14.21 7.31 2.56
N LEU A 42 14.68 6.62 3.60
CA LEU A 42 14.36 6.97 4.97
C LEU A 42 15.18 8.18 5.43
N PRO A 43 14.63 9.01 6.35
CA PRO A 43 15.41 10.07 6.96
C PRO A 43 16.59 9.49 7.76
N ALA A 44 17.72 10.19 7.72
CA ALA A 44 18.89 9.81 8.51
C ALA A 44 18.61 10.00 10.01
N ILE A 45 18.80 8.95 10.80
CA ILE A 45 18.74 9.03 12.26
C ILE A 45 20.17 9.30 12.76
N PRO A 46 20.43 10.40 13.50
CA PRO A 46 21.80 10.80 13.87
C PRO A 46 22.63 9.72 14.59
N GLN A 47 21.96 8.85 15.35
CA GLN A 47 22.55 7.78 16.14
C GLN A 47 22.89 6.52 15.32
N VAL A 48 22.39 6.41 14.08
CA VAL A 48 22.64 5.29 13.17
C VAL A 48 23.47 5.81 11.99
N GLY A 49 24.57 5.13 11.66
CA GLY A 49 25.41 5.53 10.53
C GLY A 49 24.60 5.66 9.24
N ARG A 50 24.98 6.59 8.35
CA ARG A 50 24.29 6.88 7.07
C ARG A 50 24.26 5.71 6.05
N LYS A 51 24.69 4.51 6.43
CA LYS A 51 24.62 3.32 5.58
C LYS A 51 23.18 2.78 5.59
N ASP A 52 22.66 2.50 4.39
CA ASP A 52 21.42 1.75 4.15
C ASP A 52 20.10 2.40 4.63
N LEU A 53 19.89 3.68 4.29
CA LEU A 53 18.58 4.36 4.42
C LEU A 53 17.55 3.92 3.35
N LYS A 54 17.79 2.80 2.67
CA LYS A 54 16.90 2.29 1.62
C LYS A 54 15.81 1.46 2.27
N ASN A 55 14.57 1.88 2.11
CA ASN A 55 13.39 1.08 2.45
C ASN A 55 12.75 0.55 1.17
N ILE A 56 12.41 -0.73 1.12
CA ILE A 56 11.83 -1.35 -0.06
C ILE A 56 10.42 -1.82 0.30
N VAL A 57 9.47 -1.49 -0.58
CA VAL A 57 8.08 -1.97 -0.49
C VAL A 57 7.78 -2.77 -1.76
N CYS A 58 7.44 -4.03 -1.58
CA CYS A 58 7.17 -5.00 -2.64
C CYS A 58 5.66 -5.21 -2.84
N ALA A 59 5.28 -5.42 -4.11
CA ALA A 59 3.92 -5.76 -4.53
C ALA A 59 3.98 -6.80 -5.67
N THR A 60 4.76 -7.86 -5.46
CA THR A 60 5.03 -8.89 -6.48
C THR A 60 3.96 -10.00 -6.42
N PRO A 61 3.30 -10.35 -7.54
CA PRO A 61 2.34 -11.45 -7.58
C PRO A 61 3.08 -12.79 -7.54
N PRO A 62 2.39 -13.91 -7.25
CA PRO A 62 3.02 -15.22 -7.34
C PRO A 62 3.45 -15.50 -8.77
N VAL A 63 4.67 -16.02 -8.93
CA VAL A 63 5.22 -16.40 -10.23
C VAL A 63 5.17 -17.93 -10.34
N PRO A 64 4.47 -18.50 -11.33
CA PRO A 64 4.43 -19.95 -11.51
C PRO A 64 5.81 -20.47 -11.93
N ALA A 65 6.08 -21.74 -11.65
CA ALA A 65 7.30 -22.39 -12.12
C ALA A 65 7.34 -22.39 -13.65
N GLN A 66 8.49 -22.02 -14.22
CA GLN A 66 8.70 -22.01 -15.66
C GLN A 66 10.11 -22.48 -16.02
N GLY A 67 10.19 -23.64 -16.68
CA GLY A 67 11.47 -24.29 -17.00
C GLY A 67 12.23 -24.66 -15.73
N GLN A 68 13.42 -24.11 -15.56
CA GLN A 68 14.27 -24.34 -14.38
C GLN A 68 13.97 -23.39 -13.21
N HIS A 69 13.10 -22.39 -13.40
CA HIS A 69 12.71 -21.49 -12.32
C HIS A 69 11.62 -22.12 -11.47
N ALA A 70 11.88 -22.24 -10.16
CA ALA A 70 10.90 -22.66 -9.18
C ALA A 70 9.76 -21.62 -9.08
N ALA A 71 8.60 -22.07 -8.59
CA ALA A 71 7.50 -21.16 -8.31
C ALA A 71 7.89 -20.21 -7.17
N GLU A 72 7.58 -18.92 -7.33
CA GLU A 72 7.76 -17.90 -6.30
C GLU A 72 6.39 -17.51 -5.71
N ALA A 73 6.31 -17.45 -4.39
CA ALA A 73 5.10 -16.98 -3.71
C ALA A 73 4.90 -15.48 -3.93
N ALA A 74 3.67 -15.02 -3.72
CA ALA A 74 3.39 -13.59 -3.73
C ALA A 74 4.18 -12.90 -2.61
N TRP A 75 4.73 -11.73 -2.91
CA TRP A 75 5.38 -10.86 -1.92
C TRP A 75 4.70 -9.51 -1.94
N LEU A 76 3.78 -9.33 -0.99
CA LEU A 76 2.96 -8.14 -0.81
C LEU A 76 3.25 -7.56 0.58
N ASP A 77 3.96 -6.43 0.65
CA ASP A 77 4.38 -5.83 1.91
C ASP A 77 3.28 -5.01 2.57
N PHE A 78 3.38 -4.87 3.89
CA PHE A 78 2.63 -3.86 4.63
C PHE A 78 3.44 -2.56 4.69
N ALA A 79 2.76 -1.43 4.72
CA ALA A 79 3.42 -0.14 4.80
C ALA A 79 2.63 0.89 5.60
N TYR A 80 3.37 1.83 6.19
CA TYR A 80 2.84 3.04 6.80
C TYR A 80 2.53 4.09 5.76
N ILE A 81 1.35 4.67 5.88
CA ILE A 81 0.89 5.80 5.09
C ILE A 81 0.67 6.99 6.02
N GLN A 82 1.16 8.15 5.60
CA GLN A 82 0.84 9.40 6.29
C GLN A 82 -0.63 9.78 6.04
N MET A 83 -1.35 9.95 7.13
CA MET A 83 -2.71 10.48 7.15
C MET A 83 -2.70 11.90 7.76
N GLY A 84 -3.65 12.72 7.34
CA GLY A 84 -3.88 14.05 7.93
C GLY A 84 -4.83 14.03 9.13
N GLU A 85 -5.37 12.87 9.49
CA GLU A 85 -6.36 12.70 10.56
C GLU A 85 -5.67 12.44 11.90
N ARG A 86 -6.17 13.07 12.97
CA ARG A 86 -5.68 12.86 14.34
C ARG A 86 -6.27 11.57 14.92
N ASN A 87 -5.43 10.76 15.54
CA ASN A 87 -5.84 9.59 16.31
C ASN A 87 -5.32 9.69 17.75
N GLU A 88 -6.26 9.88 18.69
CA GLU A 88 -5.99 10.03 20.13
C GLU A 88 -5.20 8.85 20.72
N CYS A 89 -5.40 7.63 20.21
CA CYS A 89 -4.69 6.44 20.68
C CYS A 89 -3.19 6.43 20.32
N THR A 90 -2.79 7.31 19.40
CA THR A 90 -1.42 7.41 18.90
C THR A 90 -0.78 8.77 19.16
N GLU A 91 -1.48 9.68 19.84
CA GLU A 91 -0.98 11.02 20.11
C GLU A 91 0.31 10.97 20.95
N GLY A 92 1.35 11.66 20.48
CA GLY A 92 2.68 11.66 21.11
C GLY A 92 3.47 10.36 20.91
N SER A 93 2.95 9.41 20.13
CA SER A 93 3.65 8.16 19.79
C SER A 93 4.44 8.28 18.48
N SER A 94 5.35 7.35 18.24
CA SER A 94 6.09 7.27 16.96
C SER A 94 5.24 6.92 15.74
N VAL A 95 3.97 6.53 15.94
CA VAL A 95 3.03 6.17 14.87
C VAL A 95 1.88 7.17 14.74
N GLU A 96 2.02 8.35 15.36
CA GLU A 96 1.04 9.43 15.26
C GLU A 96 0.82 9.85 13.80
N GLY A 97 -0.45 9.93 13.39
CA GLY A 97 -0.83 10.29 12.02
C GLY A 97 -0.45 9.23 10.98
N LEU A 98 0.00 8.04 11.39
CA LEU A 98 0.29 6.94 10.48
C LEU A 98 -0.85 5.93 10.46
N HIS A 99 -1.05 5.32 9.31
CA HIS A 99 -2.03 4.25 9.11
C HIS A 99 -1.42 3.12 8.30
N ILE A 100 -1.73 1.89 8.68
CA ILE A 100 -1.21 0.69 8.05
C ILE A 100 -2.07 0.27 6.86
N THR A 101 -1.39 -0.15 5.80
CA THR A 101 -2.01 -0.77 4.62
C THR A 101 -1.27 -2.02 4.17
N HIS A 102 -1.97 -2.87 3.43
CA HIS A 102 -1.38 -3.94 2.62
C HIS A 102 -1.21 -3.45 1.18
N VAL A 103 0.02 -3.45 0.66
CA VAL A 103 0.31 -3.01 -0.71
C VAL A 103 0.19 -4.19 -1.66
N HIS A 104 -0.82 -4.14 -2.52
CA HIS A 104 -1.17 -5.27 -3.40
C HIS A 104 -0.62 -5.10 -4.81
N ALA A 105 -0.59 -3.87 -5.33
CA ALA A 105 -0.06 -3.58 -6.65
C ALA A 105 0.52 -2.17 -6.71
N ILE A 106 1.61 -2.01 -7.45
CA ILE A 106 2.20 -0.72 -7.81
C ILE A 106 2.16 -0.64 -9.32
N PHE A 107 1.64 0.44 -9.88
CA PHE A 107 1.37 0.52 -11.31
C PHE A 107 1.49 1.93 -11.88
N GLN A 108 1.82 2.02 -13.17
CA GLN A 108 1.69 3.26 -13.93
C GLN A 108 0.28 3.37 -14.48
N LEU A 109 -0.34 4.54 -14.30
CA LEU A 109 -1.66 4.79 -14.88
C LEU A 109 -1.53 4.96 -16.41
N PRO A 110 -2.32 4.23 -17.22
CA PRO A 110 -2.33 4.38 -18.67
C PRO A 110 -2.61 5.81 -19.13
N ALA A 111 -1.84 6.29 -20.12
CA ALA A 111 -1.95 7.66 -20.63
C ALA A 111 -3.34 8.03 -21.16
N VAL A 112 -4.14 7.04 -21.57
CA VAL A 112 -5.54 7.23 -22.02
C VAL A 112 -6.41 7.92 -20.97
N TYR A 113 -6.12 7.74 -19.68
CA TYR A 113 -6.88 8.37 -18.61
C TYR A 113 -6.56 9.86 -18.43
N ASN A 114 -5.46 10.36 -19.00
CA ASN A 114 -5.05 11.76 -18.98
C ASN A 114 -5.08 12.41 -17.57
N VAL A 115 -4.77 11.63 -16.54
CA VAL A 115 -4.63 12.12 -15.17
C VAL A 115 -3.16 12.49 -14.93
N PRO A 116 -2.84 13.72 -14.48
CA PRO A 116 -1.48 14.11 -14.19
C PRO A 116 -0.99 13.41 -12.93
N VAL A 117 -0.21 12.35 -13.09
CA VAL A 117 0.46 11.63 -11.99
C VAL A 117 1.97 11.77 -12.14
N ALA A 118 2.63 12.29 -11.10
CA ALA A 118 4.08 12.51 -11.11
C ALA A 118 4.89 11.25 -10.76
N ALA A 119 4.26 10.30 -10.08
CA ALA A 119 4.84 9.03 -9.67
C ALA A 119 3.86 7.87 -9.94
N PRO A 120 4.33 6.62 -9.89
CA PRO A 120 3.46 5.45 -9.93
C PRO A 120 2.40 5.51 -8.82
N LEU A 121 1.30 4.80 -9.02
CA LEU A 121 0.23 4.65 -8.05
C LEU A 121 0.33 3.29 -7.35
N ALA A 122 -0.22 3.19 -6.15
CA ALA A 122 -0.38 1.93 -5.45
C ALA A 122 -1.86 1.64 -5.18
N TYR A 123 -2.28 0.39 -5.40
CA TYR A 123 -3.53 -0.13 -4.87
C TYR A 123 -3.25 -0.78 -3.52
N VAL A 124 -3.98 -0.32 -2.51
CA VAL A 124 -3.78 -0.71 -1.11
C VAL A 124 -5.09 -1.17 -0.47
N GLU A 125 -4.99 -2.11 0.46
CA GLU A 125 -6.07 -2.50 1.37
C GLU A 125 -5.78 -1.93 2.76
N TRP A 126 -6.76 -1.26 3.36
CA TRP A 126 -6.59 -0.58 4.64
C TRP A 126 -6.79 -1.51 5.83
N PHE A 127 -6.01 -1.29 6.89
CA PHE A 127 -6.32 -1.80 8.22
C PHE A 127 -7.20 -0.81 8.98
N THR A 128 -7.74 -1.20 10.14
CA THR A 128 -8.36 -0.26 11.07
C THR A 128 -7.32 0.72 11.60
N PRO A 129 -7.71 1.96 11.96
CA PRO A 129 -6.84 2.84 12.72
C PRO A 129 -6.29 2.15 13.96
N PHE A 130 -5.11 2.58 14.41
CA PHE A 130 -4.51 2.08 15.64
C PHE A 130 -5.45 2.30 16.83
N GLY A 131 -5.78 1.22 17.53
CA GLY A 131 -6.53 1.27 18.78
C GLY A 131 -5.62 1.50 19.99
N GLN A 132 -6.15 1.20 21.17
CA GLN A 132 -5.34 1.22 22.39
C GLN A 132 -4.20 0.19 22.30
N GLN A 133 -3.01 0.61 22.71
CA GLN A 133 -1.85 -0.27 22.80
C GLN A 133 -2.07 -1.29 23.93
N ASP A 134 -1.79 -2.55 23.64
CA ASP A 134 -1.86 -3.63 24.61
C ASP A 134 -0.79 -3.41 25.70
N LEU A 135 -1.23 -3.38 26.97
CA LEU A 135 -0.35 -3.04 28.10
C LEU A 135 0.72 -4.09 28.39
N LEU A 136 0.50 -5.34 27.99
CA LEU A 136 1.41 -6.45 28.27
C LEU A 136 2.51 -6.54 27.20
N THR A 137 2.12 -6.43 25.94
CA THR A 137 3.01 -6.62 24.78
C THR A 137 3.56 -5.30 24.23
N GLY A 138 2.89 -4.18 24.52
CA GLY A 138 3.19 -2.90 23.90
C GLY A 138 2.86 -2.85 22.41
N LEU A 139 2.06 -3.78 21.88
CA LEU A 139 1.67 -3.80 20.47
C LEU A 139 0.32 -3.15 20.24
N TYR A 140 0.10 -2.64 19.03
CA TYR A 140 -1.21 -2.19 18.61
C TYR A 140 -1.98 -3.33 17.95
N SER A 141 -3.22 -3.54 18.38
CA SER A 141 -4.13 -4.45 17.71
C SER A 141 -4.81 -3.73 16.54
N ILE A 142 -4.75 -4.35 15.36
CA ILE A 142 -5.39 -3.87 14.14
C ILE A 142 -6.09 -5.03 13.44
N SER A 143 -7.13 -4.72 12.67
CA SER A 143 -7.83 -5.69 11.82
C SER A 143 -8.00 -5.13 10.41
N ARG A 144 -8.40 -5.96 9.45
CA ARG A 144 -8.67 -5.47 8.09
C ARG A 144 -9.88 -4.53 8.13
N SER A 145 -9.74 -3.34 7.54
CA SER A 145 -10.86 -2.41 7.41
C SER A 145 -11.86 -2.94 6.39
N THR A 146 -13.15 -2.83 6.69
CA THR A 146 -14.21 -3.27 5.79
C THR A 146 -15.25 -2.18 5.62
N TRP A 147 -15.77 -2.06 4.40
CA TRP A 147 -16.87 -1.16 4.05
C TRP A 147 -17.88 -1.95 3.23
N MET A 148 -19.15 -1.97 3.68
CA MET A 148 -20.26 -2.66 3.00
C MET A 148 -19.91 -4.12 2.63
N GLY A 149 -19.33 -4.86 3.57
CA GLY A 149 -19.01 -6.28 3.39
C GLY A 149 -17.78 -6.58 2.52
N HIS A 150 -17.03 -5.56 2.10
CA HIS A 150 -15.79 -5.73 1.34
C HIS A 150 -14.62 -5.08 2.07
N VAL A 151 -13.39 -5.57 1.84
CA VAL A 151 -12.18 -4.92 2.36
C VAL A 151 -12.09 -3.50 1.78
N TYR A 152 -11.88 -2.53 2.66
CA TYR A 152 -11.74 -1.14 2.26
C TYR A 152 -10.39 -0.95 1.55
N SER A 153 -10.42 -0.36 0.36
CA SER A 153 -9.28 -0.26 -0.53
C SER A 153 -9.31 1.03 -1.32
N GLU A 154 -8.11 1.52 -1.65
CA GLU A 154 -7.92 2.83 -2.29
C GLU A 154 -6.76 2.75 -3.29
N ILE A 155 -6.75 3.69 -4.23
CA ILE A 155 -5.59 3.98 -5.07
C ILE A 155 -4.95 5.26 -4.56
N ILE A 156 -3.66 5.17 -4.24
CA ILE A 156 -2.89 6.26 -3.66
C ILE A 156 -1.66 6.56 -4.52
N ASP A 157 -1.12 7.76 -4.38
CA ASP A 157 0.24 8.05 -4.85
C ASP A 157 1.25 7.31 -3.95
N VAL A 158 2.26 6.67 -4.54
CA VAL A 158 3.32 5.96 -3.80
C VAL A 158 4.09 6.87 -2.86
N ASN A 159 4.13 8.19 -3.11
CA ASN A 159 4.78 9.17 -2.24
C ASN A 159 4.08 9.35 -0.89
N ARG A 160 2.83 8.86 -0.73
CA ARG A 160 2.17 8.79 0.58
C ARG A 160 2.72 7.67 1.46
N ILE A 161 3.45 6.72 0.88
CA ILE A 161 4.05 5.60 1.60
C ILE A 161 5.34 6.08 2.27
N ILE A 162 5.41 5.95 3.59
CA ILE A 162 6.55 6.40 4.40
C ILE A 162 7.62 5.31 4.48
N GLN A 163 7.22 4.10 4.86
CA GLN A 163 8.11 2.95 5.00
C GLN A 163 7.31 1.64 5.09
N ASN A 164 7.95 0.52 4.81
CA ASN A 164 7.39 -0.80 5.09
C ASN A 164 7.18 -1.05 6.60
N CYS A 165 6.32 -2.00 6.92
CA CYS A 165 6.13 -2.48 8.28
C CYS A 165 5.83 -3.99 8.29
N HIS A 166 5.89 -4.59 9.48
CA HIS A 166 5.58 -6.01 9.68
C HIS A 166 4.42 -6.14 10.65
N LEU A 167 3.51 -7.05 10.33
CA LEU A 167 2.39 -7.42 11.18
C LEU A 167 2.63 -8.82 11.74
N LEU A 168 2.37 -8.96 13.03
CA LEU A 168 2.37 -10.27 13.69
C LEU A 168 0.93 -10.80 13.68
N PRO A 169 0.68 -12.00 13.13
CA PRO A 169 -0.63 -12.62 13.24
C PRO A 169 -0.88 -13.00 14.71
N HIS A 170 -2.08 -12.69 15.19
CA HIS A 170 -2.60 -13.14 16.48
C HIS A 170 -3.30 -14.50 16.32
#